data_AF-A0A736ZD16-F1
#
_entry.id   AF-A0A736ZD16-F1
#
_cell.length_a   1.000
_cell.length_b   1.000
_cell.length_c   1.000
_cell.angle_alpha   90.00
_cell.angle_beta   90.00
_cell.angle_gamma   90.00
#
_symmetry.space_group_name_H-M   'P 1'
#
loop_
_entity.id
_entity.type
_entity.pdbx_description
1 polymer ?
#
loop_
_entity_poly.entity_id
_entity_poly.type
_entity_poly.pdbx_seq_one_letter_code
_entity_poly.pdbx_strand_id
1 'polypeptide(L)'
;MSDLVIENIRLKELMLVVNKNKPFFDEFKTFLFINGYDSVYSFINDQDEIRIKKVILNYFNSTFNNFLYDGIARPYSPAQSNWLFISWLLRDAPQQRLRPILSTLTGPMPQRKTDLIYKLVVFVRDIFTDPLQWEWPAIAEVMLDRLEGSRRALKGSLFEAIVRANLSELFKKYSLNLMISPGEVRINDETYDVVINSSKEKILMPVKTRETMGGGHALLFTRDIYKSISVAHQNGYNCIPVVIAESWGGNLDNLPCENYIYIPLNPNQVEKLTPILQQELEAMVGIFSRLQ
;
A
#
# COMPACT_ATOMS: atom_id res chain seq x y z
N MET A 1 -9.19 -13.79 -32.44
CA MET A 1 -7.87 -13.35 -31.94
C MET A 1 -7.94 -12.45 -30.71
N SER A 2 -9.13 -12.02 -30.26
CA SER A 2 -9.32 -11.25 -29.01
C SER A 2 -9.18 -12.05 -27.73
N ASP A 3 -9.34 -13.39 -27.79
CA ASP A 3 -9.46 -14.24 -26.59
C ASP A 3 -8.12 -14.73 -26.03
N LEU A 4 -6.99 -14.26 -26.59
CA LEU A 4 -5.64 -14.61 -26.13
C LEU A 4 -5.01 -13.53 -25.24
N VAL A 5 -5.63 -12.36 -25.12
CA VAL A 5 -5.16 -11.28 -24.24
C VAL A 5 -5.98 -11.33 -22.96
N ILE A 6 -5.48 -12.06 -21.96
CA ILE A 6 -6.01 -11.97 -20.60
C ILE A 6 -5.81 -10.52 -20.14
N GLU A 7 -6.89 -9.81 -19.86
CA GLU A 7 -6.83 -8.41 -19.46
C GLU A 7 -6.05 -8.28 -18.13
N ASN A 8 -4.91 -7.59 -18.17
CA ASN A 8 -4.16 -7.26 -16.97
C ASN A 8 -4.83 -6.05 -16.29
N ILE A 9 -5.97 -6.32 -15.63
CA ILE A 9 -6.78 -5.32 -14.92
C ILE A 9 -5.92 -4.49 -13.97
N ARG A 10 -5.01 -5.15 -13.23
CA ARG A 10 -4.07 -4.51 -12.32
C ARG A 10 -3.21 -3.46 -13.01
N LEU A 11 -2.52 -3.84 -14.09
CA LEU A 11 -1.65 -2.93 -14.81
C LEU A 11 -2.46 -1.78 -15.43
N LYS A 12 -3.65 -2.07 -15.96
CA LYS A 12 -4.55 -1.06 -16.53
C LYS A 12 -4.97 -0.04 -15.47
N GLU A 13 -5.46 -0.49 -14.31
CA GLU A 13 -5.82 0.38 -13.18
C GLU A 13 -4.62 1.24 -12.75
N LEU A 14 -3.45 0.63 -12.58
CA LEU A 14 -2.27 1.33 -12.11
C LEU A 14 -1.78 2.38 -13.12
N MET A 15 -1.81 2.08 -14.42
CA MET A 15 -1.47 3.04 -15.48
C MET A 15 -2.43 4.23 -15.52
N LEU A 16 -3.72 4.03 -15.22
CA LEU A 16 -4.66 5.15 -15.08
C LEU A 16 -4.25 6.08 -13.93
N VAL A 17 -3.81 5.52 -12.79
CA VAL A 17 -3.32 6.31 -11.65
C VAL A 17 -2.01 7.03 -11.99
N VAL A 18 -1.06 6.36 -12.66
CA VAL A 18 0.19 6.99 -13.11
C VAL A 18 -0.12 8.19 -14.02
N ASN A 19 -1.01 8.02 -15.00
CA ASN A 19 -1.40 9.11 -15.89
C ASN A 19 -2.12 10.25 -15.18
N LYS A 20 -2.91 9.96 -14.14
CA LYS A 20 -3.51 10.99 -13.26
C LYS A 20 -2.48 11.83 -12.51
N ASN A 21 -1.26 11.35 -12.34
CA ASN A 21 -0.17 12.09 -11.68
C ASN A 21 0.65 12.97 -12.63
N LYS A 22 0.49 12.82 -13.96
CA LYS A 22 1.20 13.64 -14.96
C LYS A 22 0.99 15.15 -14.77
N PRO A 23 -0.22 15.66 -14.48
CA PRO A 23 -0.44 17.09 -14.23
C PRO A 23 0.42 17.64 -13.09
N PHE A 24 0.66 16.85 -12.03
CA PHE A 24 1.56 17.25 -10.93
C PHE A 24 3.01 17.39 -11.39
N PHE A 25 3.48 16.49 -12.27
CA PHE A 25 4.80 16.58 -12.89
C PHE A 25 4.93 17.79 -13.81
N ASP A 26 3.92 18.09 -14.62
CA ASP A 26 3.93 19.26 -15.50
C ASP A 26 3.88 20.58 -14.71
N GLU A 27 3.14 20.63 -13.59
CA GLU A 27 3.15 21.75 -12.66
C GLU A 27 4.52 21.92 -12.00
N PHE A 28 5.20 20.83 -11.63
CA PHE A 28 6.58 20.89 -11.12
C PHE A 28 7.56 21.46 -12.15
N LYS A 29 7.47 21.07 -13.43
CA LYS A 29 8.28 21.69 -14.49
C LYS A 29 8.01 23.18 -14.62
N THR A 30 6.76 23.59 -14.51
CA THR A 30 6.36 25.01 -14.54
C THR A 30 6.94 25.77 -13.34
N PHE A 31 6.90 25.16 -12.16
CA PHE A 31 7.56 25.68 -10.97
C PHE A 31 9.08 25.86 -11.18
N LEU A 32 9.76 24.88 -11.77
CA LEU A 32 11.19 24.97 -12.08
C LEU A 32 11.49 26.10 -13.08
N PHE A 33 10.68 26.23 -14.13
CA PHE A 33 10.79 27.30 -15.13
C PHE A 33 10.69 28.69 -14.50
N ILE A 34 9.71 28.91 -13.62
CA ILE A 34 9.54 30.16 -12.87
C ILE A 34 10.76 30.45 -11.97
N ASN A 35 11.46 29.42 -11.51
CA ASN A 35 12.69 29.53 -10.72
C ASN A 35 13.98 29.52 -11.59
N GLY A 36 13.86 29.66 -12.91
CA GLY A 36 14.97 29.86 -13.85
C GLY A 36 15.62 28.57 -14.35
N TYR A 37 14.92 27.44 -14.33
CA TYR A 37 15.39 26.17 -14.89
C TYR A 37 14.53 25.74 -16.07
N ASP A 38 15.13 25.55 -17.24
CA ASP A 38 14.41 25.18 -18.46
C ASP A 38 13.92 23.72 -18.44
N SER A 39 14.51 22.88 -17.59
CA SER A 39 14.15 21.46 -17.45
C SER A 39 14.50 20.91 -16.07
N VAL A 40 13.93 19.74 -15.73
CA VAL A 40 14.33 18.97 -14.55
C VAL A 40 15.83 18.64 -14.62
N TYR A 41 16.33 18.24 -15.78
CA TYR A 41 17.75 17.95 -15.99
C TYR A 41 18.65 19.14 -15.66
N SER A 42 18.27 20.37 -16.06
CA SER A 42 19.04 21.58 -15.75
C SER A 42 19.07 21.89 -14.25
N PHE A 43 17.97 21.61 -13.53
CA PHE A 43 17.92 21.75 -12.07
C PHE A 43 18.84 20.74 -11.37
N ILE A 44 18.80 19.48 -11.82
CA ILE A 44 19.64 18.42 -11.22
C ILE A 44 21.13 18.70 -11.42
N ASN A 45 21.52 19.25 -12.58
CA ASN A 45 22.92 19.51 -12.94
C ASN A 45 23.48 20.87 -12.49
N ASP A 46 22.70 21.71 -11.83
CA ASP A 46 23.17 23.01 -11.37
C ASP A 46 24.30 22.86 -10.34
N GLN A 47 25.39 23.61 -10.48
CA GLN A 47 26.54 23.51 -9.57
C GLN A 47 26.42 24.51 -8.39
N ASP A 48 25.47 25.45 -8.43
CA ASP A 48 25.24 26.42 -7.37
C ASP A 48 24.38 25.81 -6.24
N GLU A 49 25.05 25.37 -5.17
CA GLU A 49 24.41 24.84 -3.96
C GLU A 49 23.36 25.80 -3.37
N ILE A 50 23.69 27.10 -3.31
CA ILE A 50 22.85 28.11 -2.67
C ILE A 50 21.56 28.26 -3.47
N ARG A 51 21.68 28.33 -4.80
CA ARG A 51 20.54 28.41 -5.71
C ARG A 51 19.66 27.16 -5.64
N ILE A 52 20.25 25.96 -5.67
CA ILE A 52 19.51 24.70 -5.58
C ILE A 52 18.74 24.63 -4.26
N LYS A 53 19.40 24.87 -3.13
CA LYS A 53 18.76 24.82 -1.81
C LYS A 53 17.64 25.84 -1.69
N LYS A 54 17.81 27.05 -2.24
CA LYS A 54 16.75 28.06 -2.28
C LYS A 54 15.52 27.56 -3.04
N VAL A 55 15.70 26.92 -4.19
CA VAL A 55 14.58 26.39 -4.99
C VAL A 55 13.90 25.21 -4.34
N ILE A 56 14.66 24.29 -3.71
CA ILE A 56 14.07 23.18 -2.94
C ILE A 56 13.26 23.70 -1.73
N LEU A 57 13.79 24.70 -1.03
CA LEU A 57 13.06 25.32 0.09
C LEU A 57 11.75 25.97 -0.40
N ASN A 58 11.81 26.72 -1.50
CA ASN A 58 10.63 27.30 -2.15
C ASN A 58 9.61 26.24 -2.54
N TYR A 59 10.07 25.11 -3.08
CA TYR A 59 9.22 23.98 -3.45
C TYR A 59 8.44 23.43 -2.25
N PHE A 60 9.11 23.21 -1.10
CA PHE A 60 8.42 22.73 0.10
C PHE A 60 7.45 23.73 0.71
N ASN A 61 7.61 25.02 0.42
CA ASN A 61 6.70 26.08 0.85
C ASN A 61 5.61 26.41 -0.19
N SER A 62 5.65 25.78 -1.37
CA SER A 62 4.69 26.03 -2.45
C SER A 62 3.48 25.11 -2.33
N THR A 63 2.31 25.63 -2.68
CA THR A 63 1.08 24.86 -2.83
C THR A 63 0.79 24.69 -4.31
N PHE A 64 0.73 23.44 -4.76
CA PHE A 64 0.38 23.10 -6.13
C PHE A 64 -1.15 22.93 -6.25
N ASN A 65 -1.68 23.25 -7.42
CA ASN A 65 -3.10 23.14 -7.74
C ASN A 65 -3.49 21.70 -8.09
N ASN A 66 -2.58 20.94 -8.69
CA ASN A 66 -2.79 19.54 -8.98
C ASN A 66 -2.45 18.66 -7.78
N PHE A 67 -3.16 17.54 -7.66
CA PHE A 67 -2.91 16.56 -6.61
C PHE A 67 -1.94 15.47 -7.08
N LEU A 68 -1.12 14.99 -6.15
CA LEU A 68 -0.48 13.69 -6.26
C LEU A 68 -1.45 12.64 -5.69
N TYR A 69 -1.62 11.52 -6.37
CA TYR A 69 -2.55 10.46 -6.01
C TYR A 69 -1.81 9.19 -5.57
N ASP A 70 -2.40 8.47 -4.62
CA ASP A 70 -1.92 7.17 -4.16
C ASP A 70 -2.32 6.02 -5.11
N GLY A 71 -1.90 4.79 -4.80
CA GLY A 71 -2.11 3.62 -5.66
C GLY A 71 -3.57 3.22 -5.92
N ILE A 72 -4.55 3.87 -5.29
CA ILE A 72 -6.00 3.69 -5.54
C ILE A 72 -6.67 5.00 -5.99
N ALA A 73 -5.90 5.96 -6.49
CA ALA A 73 -6.36 7.27 -6.97
C ALA A 73 -6.96 8.20 -5.89
N ARG A 74 -6.60 8.03 -4.61
CA ARG A 74 -6.96 9.00 -3.57
C ARG A 74 -5.87 10.09 -3.45
N PRO A 75 -6.24 11.38 -3.37
CA PRO A 75 -5.26 12.46 -3.31
C PRO A 75 -4.50 12.46 -1.97
N TYR A 76 -3.20 12.72 -2.04
CA TYR A 76 -2.39 13.04 -0.87
C TYR A 76 -2.61 14.49 -0.42
N SER A 77 -2.35 14.77 0.86
CA SER A 77 -2.31 16.16 1.36
C SER A 77 -1.16 16.94 0.70
N PRO A 78 -1.25 18.27 0.53
CA PRO A 78 -0.22 19.05 -0.18
C PRO A 78 1.22 18.83 0.33
N ALA A 79 1.41 18.85 1.65
CA ALA A 79 2.72 18.63 2.25
C ALA A 79 3.27 17.20 2.02
N GLN A 80 2.38 16.22 1.94
CA GLN A 80 2.73 14.83 1.64
C GLN A 80 3.02 14.66 0.14
N SER A 81 2.24 15.27 -0.73
CA SER A 81 2.46 15.29 -2.19
C SER A 81 3.86 15.79 -2.52
N ASN A 82 4.25 16.95 -1.97
CA ASN A 82 5.57 17.52 -2.25
C ASN A 82 6.71 16.61 -1.76
N TRP A 83 6.56 16.02 -0.58
CA TRP A 83 7.57 15.10 -0.03
C TRP A 83 7.71 13.81 -0.84
N LEU A 84 6.58 13.19 -1.21
CA LEU A 84 6.58 11.95 -1.98
C LEU A 84 7.10 12.17 -3.39
N PHE A 85 6.56 13.18 -4.09
CA PHE A 85 6.90 13.44 -5.49
C PHE A 85 8.39 13.71 -5.69
N ILE A 86 8.99 14.64 -4.93
CA ILE A 86 10.42 14.96 -5.13
C ILE A 86 11.32 13.77 -4.79
N SER A 87 10.92 12.95 -3.80
CA SER A 87 11.65 11.74 -3.46
C SER A 87 11.55 10.68 -4.57
N TRP A 88 10.38 10.52 -5.19
CA TRP A 88 10.18 9.62 -6.33
C TRP A 88 10.92 10.11 -7.57
N LEU A 89 10.90 11.42 -7.83
CA LEU A 89 11.67 12.05 -8.91
C LEU A 89 13.16 11.69 -8.77
N LEU A 90 13.71 11.74 -7.55
CA LEU A 90 15.09 11.38 -7.23
C LEU A 90 15.30 9.86 -7.01
N ARG A 91 14.38 9.02 -7.48
CA ARG A 91 14.45 7.53 -7.46
C ARG A 91 14.50 6.91 -6.06
N ASP A 92 14.00 7.60 -5.05
CA ASP A 92 14.12 7.18 -3.65
C ASP A 92 12.80 6.61 -3.06
N ALA A 93 12.92 6.03 -1.86
CA ALA A 93 11.85 5.55 -1.01
C ALA A 93 11.62 6.53 0.18
N PRO A 94 10.64 7.46 0.09
CA PRO A 94 10.47 8.53 1.07
C PRO A 94 10.21 8.06 2.49
N GLN A 95 9.46 6.96 2.67
CA GLN A 95 9.07 6.46 4.00
C GLN A 95 10.09 5.49 4.59
N GLN A 96 10.60 4.55 3.79
CA GLN A 96 11.47 3.47 4.27
C GLN A 96 12.92 3.93 4.44
N ARG A 97 13.40 4.85 3.60
CA ARG A 97 14.80 5.30 3.60
C ARG A 97 14.94 6.72 4.12
N LEU A 98 14.19 7.66 3.55
CA LEU A 98 14.42 9.08 3.84
C LEU A 98 13.86 9.55 5.17
N ARG A 99 12.70 9.05 5.60
CA ARG A 99 12.09 9.45 6.87
C ARG A 99 12.97 9.10 8.10
N PRO A 100 13.58 7.91 8.20
CA PRO A 100 14.56 7.63 9.25
C PRO A 100 15.72 8.62 9.26
N ILE A 101 16.32 8.92 8.10
CA ILE A 101 17.41 9.89 8.00
C ILE A 101 16.94 11.29 8.40
N LEU A 102 15.78 11.71 7.91
CA LEU A 102 15.20 13.01 8.24
C LEU A 102 15.02 13.14 9.76
N SER A 103 14.62 12.07 10.45
CA SER A 103 14.40 12.07 11.90
C SER A 103 15.66 12.31 12.74
N THR A 104 16.84 11.99 12.21
CA THR A 104 18.13 12.19 12.90
C THR A 104 18.69 13.61 12.70
N LEU A 105 18.13 14.40 11.79
CA LEU A 105 18.59 15.77 11.52
C LEU A 105 18.00 16.77 12.53
N THR A 106 18.80 17.74 12.95
CA THR A 106 18.39 18.83 13.83
C THR A 106 17.95 20.06 13.03
N GLY A 107 17.14 20.93 13.65
CA GLY A 107 16.64 22.17 13.04
C GLY A 107 15.21 22.09 12.50
N PRO A 108 14.70 23.17 11.87
CA PRO A 108 13.33 23.23 11.39
C PRO A 108 13.06 22.26 10.23
N MET A 109 11.83 21.75 10.16
CA MET A 109 11.44 20.71 9.20
C MET A 109 11.69 21.08 7.72
N PRO A 110 11.37 22.30 7.23
CA PRO A 110 11.64 22.68 5.84
C PRO A 110 13.13 22.67 5.49
N GLN A 111 13.99 23.17 6.38
CA GLN A 111 15.45 23.17 6.20
C GLN A 111 16.00 21.75 6.18
N ARG A 112 15.61 20.91 7.14
CA ARG A 112 16.02 19.49 7.17
C ARG A 112 15.66 18.75 5.89
N LYS A 113 14.44 18.96 5.37
CA LYS A 113 14.02 18.38 4.08
C LYS A 113 14.87 18.94 2.94
N THR A 114 15.13 20.24 2.93
CA THR A 114 15.96 20.90 1.91
C THR A 114 17.37 20.32 1.85
N ASP A 115 18.05 20.20 2.98
CA ASP A 115 19.41 19.66 3.03
C ASP A 115 19.46 18.18 2.63
N LEU A 116 18.46 17.39 3.03
CA LEU A 116 18.38 15.99 2.63
C LEU A 116 18.13 15.83 1.13
N ILE A 117 17.19 16.58 0.57
CA ILE A 117 16.90 16.55 -0.88
C ILE A 117 18.09 17.07 -1.68
N TYR A 118 18.80 18.11 -1.22
CA TYR A 118 20.02 18.58 -1.88
C TYR A 118 21.08 17.47 -1.98
N LYS A 119 21.31 16.72 -0.89
CA LYS A 119 22.25 15.58 -0.91
C LYS A 119 21.82 14.50 -1.92
N LEU A 120 20.52 14.26 -2.06
CA LEU A 120 20.01 13.36 -3.09
C LEU A 120 20.24 13.91 -4.49
N VAL A 121 19.98 15.20 -4.73
CA VAL A 121 20.26 15.85 -6.02
C VAL A 121 21.74 15.67 -6.42
N VAL A 122 22.66 15.93 -5.49
CA VAL A 122 24.10 15.72 -5.73
C VAL A 122 24.40 14.25 -6.05
N PHE A 123 23.83 13.31 -5.28
CA PHE A 123 24.05 11.89 -5.49
C PHE A 123 23.52 11.38 -6.84
N VAL A 124 22.31 11.78 -7.24
CA VAL A 124 21.66 11.26 -8.45
C VAL A 124 22.20 11.92 -9.73
N ARG A 125 22.77 13.12 -9.64
CA ARG A 125 23.37 13.84 -10.78
C ARG A 125 24.40 12.99 -11.51
N ASP A 126 25.29 12.35 -10.78
CA ASP A 126 26.38 11.56 -11.36
C ASP A 126 25.91 10.19 -11.89
N ILE A 127 24.70 9.76 -11.51
CA ILE A 127 24.12 8.47 -11.89
C ILE A 127 23.22 8.61 -13.11
N PHE A 128 22.43 9.69 -13.20
CA PHE A 128 21.42 9.90 -14.24
C PHE A 128 21.80 11.10 -15.12
N THR A 129 22.74 10.86 -16.03
CA THR A 129 23.37 11.88 -16.88
C THR A 129 22.63 12.16 -18.18
N ASP A 130 21.60 11.38 -18.54
CA ASP A 130 20.82 11.58 -19.76
C ASP A 130 19.57 12.43 -19.48
N PRO A 131 19.34 13.55 -20.18
CA PRO A 131 18.12 14.35 -20.06
C PRO A 131 16.82 13.54 -20.15
N LEU A 132 16.77 12.50 -20.98
CA LEU A 132 15.57 11.67 -21.17
C LEU A 132 15.16 10.91 -19.88
N GLN A 133 16.11 10.68 -18.97
CA GLN A 133 15.84 10.02 -17.68
C GLN A 133 15.04 10.92 -16.72
N TRP A 134 14.95 12.22 -17.03
CA TRP A 134 14.22 13.22 -16.25
C TRP A 134 12.89 13.64 -16.88
N GLU A 135 12.54 13.04 -18.02
CA GLU A 135 11.28 13.24 -18.71
C GLU A 135 10.17 12.30 -18.20
N TRP A 136 8.92 12.68 -18.49
CA TRP A 136 7.74 11.97 -17.98
C TRP A 136 7.78 10.44 -18.17
N PRO A 137 8.18 9.87 -19.32
CA PRO A 137 8.21 8.41 -19.49
C PRO A 137 9.08 7.72 -18.44
N ALA A 138 10.28 8.24 -18.17
CA ALA A 138 11.20 7.68 -17.17
C ALA A 138 10.68 7.88 -15.74
N ILE A 139 10.04 9.02 -15.45
CA ILE A 139 9.43 9.27 -14.14
C ILE A 139 8.19 8.39 -13.93
N ALA A 140 7.41 8.14 -14.98
CA ALA A 140 6.21 7.33 -14.95
C ALA A 140 6.50 5.88 -14.57
N GLU A 141 7.62 5.31 -15.03
CA GLU A 141 8.07 3.97 -14.62
C GLU A 141 8.37 3.89 -13.12
N VAL A 142 9.00 4.93 -12.56
CA VAL A 142 9.27 5.00 -11.12
C VAL A 142 7.98 5.13 -10.35
N MET A 143 7.08 6.01 -10.80
CA MET A 143 5.77 6.16 -10.19
C MET A 143 4.97 4.87 -10.25
N LEU A 144 5.03 4.12 -11.35
CA LEU A 144 4.39 2.82 -11.48
C LEU A 144 4.82 1.87 -10.35
N ASP A 145 6.12 1.71 -10.14
CA ASP A 145 6.66 0.84 -9.07
C ASP A 145 6.24 1.33 -7.66
N ARG A 146 6.33 2.64 -7.41
CA ARG A 146 5.96 3.24 -6.11
C ARG A 146 4.45 3.11 -5.84
N LEU A 147 3.63 3.35 -6.84
CA LEU A 147 2.17 3.25 -6.74
C LEU A 147 1.73 1.80 -6.63
N GLU A 148 2.45 0.85 -7.23
CA GLU A 148 2.17 -0.58 -7.02
C GLU A 148 2.40 -0.99 -5.56
N GLY A 149 3.47 -0.49 -4.93
CA GLY A 149 3.69 -0.64 -3.49
C GLY A 149 2.53 -0.04 -2.67
N SER A 150 2.13 1.19 -2.99
CA SER A 150 1.00 1.86 -2.33
C SER A 150 -0.32 1.11 -2.52
N ARG A 151 -0.59 0.62 -3.72
CA ARG A 151 -1.83 -0.09 -4.08
C ARG A 151 -1.95 -1.37 -3.28
N ARG A 152 -0.89 -2.18 -3.20
CA ARG A 152 -0.88 -3.42 -2.41
C ARG A 152 -1.15 -3.16 -0.93
N ALA A 153 -0.51 -2.16 -0.35
CA ALA A 153 -0.74 -1.79 1.05
C ALA A 153 -2.21 -1.37 1.29
N LEU A 154 -2.75 -0.52 0.40
CA LEU A 154 -4.11 0.01 0.54
C LEU A 154 -5.19 -1.04 0.27
N LYS A 155 -5.03 -1.89 -0.76
CA LYS A 155 -5.97 -3.00 -1.02
C LYS A 155 -5.91 -4.07 0.07
N GLY A 156 -4.75 -4.31 0.69
CA GLY A 156 -4.66 -5.16 1.90
C GLY A 156 -5.55 -4.63 3.02
N SER A 157 -5.40 -3.35 3.38
CA SER A 157 -6.21 -2.70 4.40
C SER A 157 -7.71 -2.61 4.05
N LEU A 158 -8.06 -2.61 2.76
CA LEU A 158 -9.44 -2.55 2.31
C LEU A 158 -10.21 -3.81 2.73
N PHE A 159 -9.68 -5.00 2.47
CA PHE A 159 -10.36 -6.24 2.83
C PHE A 159 -10.41 -6.46 4.33
N GLU A 160 -9.38 -6.03 5.07
CA GLU A 160 -9.46 -5.96 6.53
C GLU A 160 -10.67 -5.12 6.99
N ALA A 161 -10.81 -3.90 6.45
CA ALA A 161 -11.92 -3.02 6.80
C ALA A 161 -13.29 -3.61 6.43
N ILE A 162 -13.41 -4.26 5.27
CA ILE A 162 -14.65 -4.94 4.85
C ILE A 162 -15.00 -6.09 5.80
N VAL A 163 -14.03 -6.94 6.17
CA VAL A 163 -14.27 -8.04 7.12
C VAL A 163 -14.74 -7.49 8.47
N ARG A 164 -14.11 -6.44 8.98
CA ARG A 164 -14.50 -5.79 10.25
C ARG A 164 -15.91 -5.20 10.20
N ALA A 165 -16.26 -4.53 9.11
CA ALA A 165 -17.59 -3.95 8.92
C ALA A 165 -18.66 -5.04 8.86
N ASN A 166 -18.45 -6.07 8.03
CA ASN A 166 -19.38 -7.19 7.90
C ASN A 166 -19.59 -7.94 9.21
N LEU A 167 -18.51 -8.23 9.96
CA LEU A 167 -18.62 -8.86 11.28
C LEU A 167 -19.37 -7.96 12.28
N SER A 168 -19.13 -6.65 12.26
CA SER A 168 -19.83 -5.71 13.14
C SER A 168 -21.33 -5.68 12.88
N GLU A 169 -21.72 -5.68 11.60
CA GLU A 169 -23.12 -5.77 11.19
C GLU A 169 -23.74 -7.13 11.54
N LEU A 170 -23.00 -8.21 11.31
CA LEU A 170 -23.41 -9.57 11.64
C LEU A 170 -23.67 -9.73 13.15
N PHE A 171 -22.75 -9.26 13.99
CA PHE A 171 -22.90 -9.36 15.44
C PHE A 171 -24.09 -8.55 15.94
N LYS A 172 -24.36 -7.38 15.36
CA LYS A 172 -25.58 -6.61 15.65
C LYS A 172 -26.84 -7.35 15.19
N LYS A 173 -26.85 -7.87 13.95
CA LYS A 173 -27.99 -8.58 13.35
C LYS A 173 -28.41 -9.80 14.17
N TYR A 174 -27.44 -10.54 14.70
CA TYR A 174 -27.66 -11.76 15.48
C TYR A 174 -27.57 -11.56 17.00
N SER A 175 -27.50 -10.30 17.47
CA SER A 175 -27.39 -9.96 18.90
C SER A 175 -26.24 -10.67 19.61
N LEU A 176 -25.10 -10.83 18.92
CA LEU A 176 -23.93 -11.51 19.44
C LEU A 176 -23.09 -10.54 20.30
N ASN A 177 -22.88 -10.88 21.57
CA ASN A 177 -22.07 -10.08 22.49
C ASN A 177 -20.56 -10.33 22.30
N LEU A 178 -20.05 -9.96 21.13
CA LEU A 178 -18.66 -10.10 20.72
C LEU A 178 -18.07 -8.74 20.36
N MET A 179 -16.79 -8.54 20.68
CA MET A 179 -16.09 -7.28 20.40
C MET A 179 -14.97 -7.48 19.39
N ILE A 180 -14.97 -6.66 18.35
CA ILE A 180 -13.87 -6.57 17.39
C ILE A 180 -12.86 -5.56 17.93
N SER A 181 -11.59 -5.98 18.08
CA SER A 181 -10.52 -5.07 18.51
C SER A 181 -10.36 -3.91 17.52
N PRO A 182 -10.02 -2.68 17.95
CA PRO A 182 -9.97 -1.50 17.07
C PRO A 182 -8.83 -1.50 16.04
N GLY A 183 -7.86 -2.42 16.18
CA GLY A 183 -6.74 -2.55 15.27
C GLY A 183 -6.23 -3.98 15.20
N GLU A 184 -5.17 -4.18 14.43
CA GLU A 184 -4.44 -5.44 14.36
C GLU A 184 -3.81 -5.80 15.71
N VAL A 185 -3.62 -7.09 15.96
CA VAL A 185 -2.88 -7.57 17.14
C VAL A 185 -1.69 -8.37 16.69
N ARG A 186 -0.54 -8.10 17.31
CA ARG A 186 0.68 -8.87 17.10
C ARG A 186 0.80 -9.98 18.13
N ILE A 187 0.97 -11.21 17.66
CA ILE A 187 1.33 -12.37 18.49
C ILE A 187 2.65 -12.90 17.93
N ASN A 188 3.70 -12.87 18.76
CA ASN A 188 5.08 -13.15 18.33
C ASN A 188 5.50 -12.27 17.13
N ASP A 189 5.84 -12.90 16.02
CA ASP A 189 6.25 -12.26 14.76
C ASP A 189 5.13 -12.22 13.71
N GLU A 190 3.90 -12.58 14.09
CA GLU A 190 2.72 -12.51 13.24
C GLU A 190 1.75 -11.41 13.67
N THR A 191 1.12 -10.79 12.68
CA THR A 191 0.09 -9.78 12.86
C THR A 191 -1.23 -10.31 12.32
N TYR A 192 -2.28 -10.13 13.10
CA TYR A 192 -3.63 -10.58 12.76
C TYR A 192 -4.50 -9.37 12.48
N ASP A 193 -5.01 -9.32 11.25
CA ASP A 193 -5.70 -8.18 10.69
C ASP A 193 -7.06 -7.95 11.39
N VAL A 194 -7.74 -9.00 11.83
CA VAL A 194 -9.00 -8.90 12.60
C VAL A 194 -8.94 -9.77 13.85
N VAL A 195 -9.41 -9.24 14.99
CA VAL A 195 -9.46 -9.97 16.26
C VAL A 195 -10.83 -9.83 16.88
N ILE A 196 -11.46 -10.96 17.18
CA ILE A 196 -12.74 -11.05 17.86
C ILE A 196 -12.47 -11.52 19.29
N ASN A 197 -13.01 -10.79 20.26
CA ASN A 197 -12.94 -11.12 21.68
C ASN A 197 -14.33 -11.50 22.18
N SER A 198 -14.41 -12.64 22.87
CA SER A 198 -15.52 -12.98 23.73
C SER A 198 -15.08 -13.00 25.20
N SER A 199 -16.01 -13.29 26.10
CA SER A 199 -15.71 -13.53 27.52
C SER A 199 -14.92 -14.83 27.75
N LYS A 200 -14.95 -15.76 26.79
CA LYS A 200 -14.37 -17.11 26.89
C LYS A 200 -13.05 -17.24 26.14
N GLU A 201 -13.00 -16.69 24.92
CA GLU A 201 -11.86 -16.89 24.04
C GLU A 201 -11.66 -15.76 23.03
N LYS A 202 -10.52 -15.81 22.34
CA LYS A 202 -10.13 -14.88 21.29
C LYS A 202 -9.97 -15.63 19.97
N ILE A 203 -10.60 -15.10 18.92
CA ILE A 203 -10.40 -15.56 17.55
C ILE A 203 -9.51 -14.57 16.82
N LEU A 204 -8.47 -15.11 16.18
CA LEU A 204 -7.56 -14.39 15.33
C LEU A 204 -7.92 -14.65 13.86
N MET A 205 -8.05 -13.60 13.07
CA MET A 205 -8.46 -13.70 11.66
C MET A 205 -7.44 -12.97 10.79
N PRO A 206 -6.44 -13.68 10.23
CA PRO A 206 -5.58 -13.12 9.22
C PRO A 206 -6.36 -12.96 7.89
N VAL A 207 -6.24 -11.80 7.25
CA VAL A 207 -6.85 -11.49 5.96
C VAL A 207 -5.76 -11.42 4.91
N LYS A 208 -5.68 -12.44 4.04
CA LYS A 208 -4.61 -12.59 3.06
C LYS A 208 -5.19 -12.53 1.65
N THR A 209 -4.70 -11.60 0.85
CA THR A 209 -5.16 -11.40 -0.53
C THR A 209 -4.04 -11.59 -1.55
N ARG A 210 -4.38 -12.15 -2.71
CA ARG A 210 -3.43 -12.37 -3.80
C ARG A 210 -4.09 -12.30 -5.17
N GLU A 211 -3.50 -11.54 -6.09
CA GLU A 211 -4.04 -11.38 -7.46
C GLU A 211 -3.57 -12.44 -8.44
N THR A 212 -2.31 -12.89 -8.31
CA THR A 212 -1.71 -13.83 -9.25
C THR A 212 -0.94 -14.90 -8.49
N MET A 213 -1.18 -16.13 -8.90
CA MET A 213 -0.57 -17.34 -8.36
C MET A 213 0.35 -17.94 -9.43
N GLY A 214 1.66 -17.77 -9.24
CA GLY A 214 2.70 -18.26 -10.13
C GLY A 214 4.10 -17.96 -9.60
N GLY A 215 5.05 -18.88 -9.84
CA GLY A 215 6.44 -18.76 -9.38
C GLY A 215 6.60 -18.86 -7.85
N GLY A 216 7.79 -18.55 -7.34
CA GLY A 216 8.13 -18.68 -5.91
C GLY A 216 7.22 -17.89 -4.96
N HIS A 217 6.52 -16.87 -5.44
CA HIS A 217 5.60 -16.08 -4.62
C HIS A 217 4.32 -16.81 -4.20
N ALA A 218 3.88 -17.82 -4.97
CA ALA A 218 2.78 -18.69 -4.60
C ALA A 218 3.06 -19.47 -3.30
N LEU A 219 4.30 -19.95 -3.19
CA LEU A 219 4.80 -20.67 -2.02
C LEU A 219 4.92 -19.73 -0.81
N LEU A 220 5.43 -18.50 -1.02
CA LEU A 220 5.49 -17.49 0.05
C LEU A 220 4.10 -17.16 0.59
N PHE A 221 3.12 -16.95 -0.28
CA PHE A 221 1.74 -16.67 0.15
C PHE A 221 1.15 -17.81 0.98
N THR A 222 1.33 -19.05 0.52
CA THR A 222 0.85 -20.25 1.24
C THR A 222 1.56 -20.39 2.59
N ARG A 223 2.88 -20.22 2.61
CA ARG A 223 3.68 -20.25 3.83
C ARG A 223 3.24 -19.19 4.83
N ASP A 224 2.96 -17.97 4.38
CA ASP A 224 2.53 -16.88 5.26
C ASP A 224 1.17 -17.22 5.91
N ILE A 225 0.21 -17.78 5.16
CA ILE A 225 -1.07 -18.26 5.73
C ILE A 225 -0.83 -19.38 6.76
N TYR A 226 -0.01 -20.37 6.41
CA TYR A 226 0.29 -21.52 7.27
C TYR A 226 0.98 -21.08 8.57
N LYS A 227 1.89 -20.12 8.47
CA LYS A 227 2.60 -19.54 9.61
C LYS A 227 1.64 -18.80 10.53
N SER A 228 0.77 -17.94 10.00
CA SER A 228 -0.24 -17.25 10.82
C SER A 228 -1.17 -18.24 11.54
N ILE A 229 -1.61 -19.32 10.87
CA ILE A 229 -2.44 -20.35 11.53
C ILE A 229 -1.66 -21.09 12.63
N SER A 230 -0.44 -21.51 12.33
CA SER A 230 0.39 -22.27 13.28
C SER A 230 0.74 -21.46 14.52
N VAL A 231 1.10 -20.18 14.36
CA VAL A 231 1.44 -19.29 15.47
C VAL A 231 0.22 -19.03 16.35
N ALA A 232 -0.96 -18.79 15.78
CA ALA A 232 -2.19 -18.61 16.55
C ALA A 232 -2.48 -19.85 17.41
N HIS A 233 -2.47 -21.03 16.80
CA HIS A 233 -2.77 -22.29 17.48
C HIS A 233 -1.73 -22.62 18.57
N GLN A 234 -0.43 -22.43 18.30
CA GLN A 234 0.63 -22.65 19.29
C GLN A 234 0.51 -21.73 20.52
N ASN A 235 -0.15 -20.58 20.38
CA ASN A 235 -0.45 -19.66 21.48
C ASN A 235 -1.85 -19.88 22.08
N GLY A 236 -2.53 -20.97 21.74
CA GLY A 236 -3.84 -21.33 22.29
C GLY A 236 -5.01 -20.49 21.77
N TYR A 237 -4.85 -19.85 20.61
CA TYR A 237 -5.92 -19.08 19.98
C TYR A 237 -6.57 -19.84 18.83
N ASN A 238 -7.88 -19.68 18.68
CA ASN A 238 -8.59 -20.10 17.50
C ASN A 238 -8.24 -19.17 16.33
N CYS A 239 -8.04 -19.74 15.14
CA CYS A 239 -7.69 -19.01 13.94
C CYS A 239 -8.69 -19.28 12.82
N ILE A 240 -9.27 -18.22 12.25
CA ILE A 240 -10.14 -18.30 11.08
C ILE A 240 -9.52 -17.45 9.96
N PRO A 241 -8.69 -18.03 9.08
CA PRO A 241 -8.09 -17.29 7.99
C PRO A 241 -9.13 -16.90 6.94
N VAL A 242 -9.03 -15.67 6.44
CA VAL A 242 -9.76 -15.17 5.28
C VAL A 242 -8.78 -15.06 4.11
N VAL A 243 -8.95 -15.93 3.11
CA VAL A 243 -8.07 -16.02 1.95
C VAL A 243 -8.86 -15.61 0.70
N ILE A 244 -8.40 -14.58 0.02
CA ILE A 244 -8.99 -14.11 -1.25
C ILE A 244 -7.92 -14.19 -2.32
N ALA A 245 -7.97 -15.23 -3.15
CA ALA A 245 -6.96 -15.46 -4.16
C ALA A 245 -7.50 -16.20 -5.37
N GLU A 246 -7.26 -15.62 -6.55
CA GLU A 246 -7.51 -16.27 -7.84
C GLU A 246 -6.52 -17.42 -8.05
N SER A 247 -7.05 -18.61 -8.32
CA SER A 247 -6.26 -19.81 -8.66
C SER A 247 -5.24 -20.23 -7.58
N TRP A 248 -5.59 -20.15 -6.29
CA TRP A 248 -4.76 -20.66 -5.20
C TRP A 248 -5.00 -22.16 -4.98
N GLY A 249 -3.92 -22.95 -5.01
CA GLY A 249 -3.95 -24.41 -4.81
C GLY A 249 -3.45 -24.87 -3.44
N GLY A 250 -3.34 -23.97 -2.46
CA GLY A 250 -2.96 -24.36 -1.10
C GLY A 250 -4.07 -25.17 -0.42
N ASN A 251 -3.67 -26.11 0.44
CA ASN A 251 -4.60 -26.96 1.18
C ASN A 251 -4.66 -26.50 2.65
N LEU A 252 -5.80 -26.03 3.13
CA LEU A 252 -5.97 -25.64 4.54
C LEU A 252 -6.39 -26.81 5.45
N ASP A 253 -6.87 -27.91 4.88
CA ASP A 253 -7.45 -29.03 5.63
C ASP A 253 -6.42 -29.79 6.48
N ASN A 254 -5.13 -29.65 6.16
CA ASN A 254 -4.02 -30.25 6.91
C ASN A 254 -3.48 -29.35 8.04
N LEU A 255 -4.08 -28.20 8.27
CA LEU A 255 -3.64 -27.24 9.29
C LEU A 255 -4.55 -27.27 10.52
N PRO A 256 -4.06 -26.79 11.68
CA PRO A 256 -4.87 -26.69 12.88
C PRO A 256 -5.83 -25.48 12.82
N CYS A 257 -6.64 -25.39 11.76
CA CYS A 257 -7.77 -24.47 11.64
C CYS A 257 -9.02 -25.25 11.24
N GLU A 258 -10.02 -25.26 12.12
CA GLU A 258 -11.29 -25.94 11.83
C GLU A 258 -12.15 -25.19 10.82
N ASN A 259 -12.00 -23.87 10.75
CA ASN A 259 -12.84 -23.00 9.94
C ASN A 259 -11.97 -22.00 9.19
N TYR A 260 -12.30 -21.77 7.92
CA TYR A 260 -11.64 -20.79 7.07
C TYR A 260 -12.61 -20.24 6.04
N ILE A 261 -12.33 -19.05 5.52
CA ILE A 261 -13.02 -18.46 4.37
C ILE A 261 -12.04 -18.46 3.22
N TYR A 262 -12.36 -19.18 2.13
CA TYR A 262 -11.60 -19.09 0.89
C TYR A 262 -12.51 -18.63 -0.25
N ILE A 263 -12.16 -17.48 -0.85
CA ILE A 263 -12.88 -16.93 -2.00
C ILE A 263 -11.94 -16.98 -3.23
N PRO A 264 -12.22 -17.84 -4.23
CA PRO A 264 -11.35 -18.08 -5.38
C PRO A 264 -11.51 -17.01 -6.47
N LEU A 265 -11.46 -15.74 -6.10
CA LEU A 265 -11.63 -14.60 -7.01
C LEU A 265 -10.46 -13.63 -6.92
N ASN A 266 -10.30 -12.82 -7.97
CA ASN A 266 -9.28 -11.79 -8.01
C ASN A 266 -9.63 -10.66 -7.01
N PRO A 267 -8.75 -10.31 -6.05
CA PRO A 267 -9.02 -9.28 -5.03
C PRO A 267 -9.23 -7.87 -5.63
N ASN A 268 -8.96 -7.66 -6.92
CA ASN A 268 -9.32 -6.43 -7.60
C ASN A 268 -10.84 -6.33 -7.87
N GLN A 269 -11.60 -7.43 -7.81
CA GLN A 269 -13.05 -7.48 -8.07
C GLN A 269 -13.88 -7.20 -6.80
N VAL A 270 -13.61 -6.09 -6.11
CA VAL A 270 -14.19 -5.74 -4.80
C VAL A 270 -15.73 -5.83 -4.80
N GLU A 271 -16.38 -5.30 -5.83
CA GLU A 271 -17.86 -5.31 -5.96
C GLU A 271 -18.45 -6.73 -6.00
N LYS A 272 -17.74 -7.69 -6.60
CA LYS A 272 -18.16 -9.10 -6.63
C LYS A 272 -17.81 -9.82 -5.33
N LEU A 273 -16.70 -9.43 -4.70
CA LEU A 273 -16.17 -10.07 -3.50
C LEU A 273 -16.98 -9.74 -2.26
N THR A 274 -17.39 -8.48 -2.08
CA THR A 274 -18.06 -8.04 -0.85
C THR A 274 -19.33 -8.84 -0.51
N PRO A 275 -20.26 -9.09 -1.46
CA PRO A 275 -21.45 -9.92 -1.18
C PRO A 275 -21.10 -11.36 -0.83
N ILE A 276 -20.11 -11.97 -1.49
CA ILE A 276 -19.68 -13.35 -1.22
C ILE A 276 -19.06 -13.44 0.17
N LEU A 277 -18.17 -12.50 0.51
CA LEU A 277 -17.55 -12.43 1.82
C LEU A 277 -18.59 -12.27 2.94
N GLN A 278 -19.63 -11.46 2.71
CA GLN A 278 -20.74 -11.33 3.65
C GLN A 278 -21.46 -12.68 3.87
N GLN A 279 -21.75 -13.40 2.79
CA GLN A 279 -22.40 -14.72 2.85
C GLN A 279 -21.55 -15.76 3.61
N GLU A 280 -20.25 -15.82 3.32
CA GLU A 280 -19.31 -16.74 3.99
C GLU A 280 -19.20 -16.43 5.49
N LEU A 281 -19.15 -15.14 5.87
CA LEU A 281 -19.16 -14.73 7.28
C LEU A 281 -20.51 -15.09 7.96
N GLU A 282 -21.62 -14.96 7.25
CA GLU A 282 -22.94 -15.30 7.76
C GLU A 282 -23.12 -16.81 7.98
N ALA A 283 -22.53 -17.65 7.11
CA ALA A 283 -22.46 -19.09 7.31
C ALA A 283 -21.71 -19.48 8.61
N MET A 284 -20.82 -18.62 9.10
CA MET A 284 -20.05 -18.83 10.33
C MET A 284 -20.75 -18.36 11.61
N VAL A 285 -21.97 -17.83 11.55
CA VAL A 285 -22.71 -17.36 12.75
C VAL A 285 -22.78 -18.42 13.84
N GLY A 286 -22.99 -19.69 13.49
CA GLY A 286 -23.03 -20.78 14.46
C GLY A 286 -21.73 -20.94 15.27
N ILE A 287 -20.58 -20.62 14.67
CA ILE A 287 -19.28 -20.62 15.35
C ILE A 287 -19.22 -19.46 16.34
N PHE A 288 -19.56 -18.25 15.90
CA PHE A 288 -19.55 -17.04 16.73
C PHE A 288 -20.52 -17.12 17.90
N SER A 289 -21.69 -17.73 17.72
CA SER A 289 -22.68 -17.92 18.78
C SER A 289 -22.19 -18.83 19.90
N ARG A 290 -21.30 -19.79 19.63
CA ARG A 290 -20.73 -20.69 20.66
C ARG A 290 -19.72 -20.00 21.59
N LEU A 291 -19.24 -18.81 21.21
CA LEU A 291 -18.23 -18.05 21.95
C LEU A 291 -18.80 -17.28 23.15
N GLN A 292 -20.12 -17.17 23.24
CA GLN A 292 -20.85 -16.49 24.31
C GLN A 292 -21.16 -17.44 25.47
#